data_AF-A0A6P0XV14-F1
#
_entry.id   AF-A0A6P0XV14-F1
#
_cell.length_a   1.000
_cell.length_b   1.000
_cell.length_c   1.000
_cell.angle_alpha   90.00
_cell.angle_beta   90.00
_cell.angle_gamma   90.00
#
_symmetry.space_group_name_H-M   'P 1'
#
loop_
_entity.id
_entity.type
_entity.pdbx_description
1 polymer ?
#
loop_
_entity_poly.entity_id
_entity_poly.type
_entity_poly.pdbx_seq_one_letter_code
_entity_poly.pdbx_strand_id
1 'polypeptide(L)' 'NLTPELEARLQEKATQQGQDISLVVSELLARVLDWETADTAEAIKGIQQGLDDFENGRFRSFDEFAEAQRRKYNLPAAE' A
#
# COMPACT_ATOMS: atom_id res chain seq x y z
N ASN A 1 -18.11 12.19 -17.56
CA ASN A 1 -17.86 11.35 -18.75
C ASN A 1 -16.47 10.77 -18.67
N LEU A 2 -16.34 9.47 -18.91
CA LEU A 2 -15.05 8.79 -18.98
C LEU A 2 -14.32 9.24 -20.24
N THR A 3 -12.99 9.20 -20.21
CA THR A 3 -12.22 9.35 -21.45
C THR A 3 -12.45 8.12 -22.33
N PRO A 4 -12.42 8.23 -23.67
CA PRO A 4 -12.63 7.09 -24.56
C PRO A 4 -11.64 5.94 -24.28
N GLU A 5 -10.41 6.27 -23.91
CA GLU A 5 -9.39 5.29 -23.56
C GLU A 5 -9.70 4.55 -22.25
N LEU A 6 -10.23 5.26 -21.24
CA LEU A 6 -10.64 4.64 -19.99
C LEU A 6 -11.87 3.73 -20.18
N GLU A 7 -12.83 4.18 -20.97
CA GLU A 7 -14.01 3.39 -21.33
C GLU A 7 -13.62 2.10 -22.06
N ALA A 8 -12.72 2.17 -23.04
CA ALA A 8 -12.22 0.99 -23.76
C ALA A 8 -11.56 -0.03 -22.82
N ARG A 9 -10.74 0.44 -21.87
CA ARG A 9 -10.08 -0.42 -20.87
C ARG A 9 -11.09 -1.09 -19.93
N LEU A 10 -12.13 -0.37 -19.50
CA LEU A 10 -13.20 -0.91 -18.66
C LEU A 10 -14.03 -1.95 -19.43
N GLN A 11 -14.32 -1.68 -20.70
CA GLN A 11 -15.05 -2.60 -21.58
C GLN A 11 -14.26 -3.88 -21.85
N GLU A 12 -12.94 -3.77 -22.10
CA GLU A 12 -12.06 -4.93 -22.25
C GLU A 12 -12.05 -5.77 -20.96
N LYS A 13 -11.91 -5.13 -19.80
CA LYS A 13 -11.93 -5.80 -18.51
C LYS A 13 -13.26 -6.52 -18.24
N ALA A 14 -14.39 -5.86 -18.52
CA ALA A 14 -15.72 -6.44 -18.41
C ALA A 14 -15.88 -7.67 -19.32
N THR A 15 -15.38 -7.58 -20.55
CA THR A 15 -15.38 -8.70 -21.51
C THR A 15 -14.56 -9.88 -21.00
N GLN A 16 -13.34 -9.63 -20.49
CA GLN A 16 -12.46 -10.67 -19.92
C GLN A 16 -13.09 -11.35 -18.70
N GLN A 17 -13.87 -10.62 -17.92
CA GLN A 17 -14.52 -11.12 -16.70
C GLN A 17 -15.92 -11.71 -16.95
N GLY A 18 -16.47 -11.56 -18.16
CA GLY A 18 -17.84 -11.95 -18.47
C GLY A 18 -18.88 -11.18 -17.65
N GLN A 19 -18.56 -9.96 -17.24
CA GLN A 19 -19.38 -9.11 -16.37
C GLN A 19 -19.91 -7.90 -17.13
N ASP A 20 -20.98 -7.28 -16.61
CA ASP A 20 -21.44 -5.98 -17.09
C ASP A 20 -20.44 -4.87 -16.73
N ILE A 21 -20.23 -3.92 -17.63
CA ILE A 21 -19.29 -2.80 -17.41
C ILE A 21 -19.66 -1.99 -16.16
N SER A 22 -20.95 -1.80 -15.88
CA SER A 22 -21.42 -1.07 -14.71
C SER A 22 -21.06 -1.79 -13.41
N LEU A 23 -21.11 -3.13 -13.42
CA LEU A 23 -20.70 -3.95 -12.29
C LEU A 23 -19.18 -3.84 -12.06
N VAL A 24 -18.38 -3.95 -13.12
CA VAL A 24 -16.92 -3.79 -13.04
C VAL A 24 -16.53 -2.42 -12.50
N VAL A 25 -17.17 -1.35 -12.98
CA VAL A 25 -16.94 0.02 -12.47
C VAL A 25 -17.29 0.11 -10.99
N SER A 26 -18.45 -0.42 -10.58
CA SER A 26 -18.89 -0.39 -9.19
C SER A 26 -17.93 -1.13 -8.26
N GLU A 27 -17.47 -2.31 -8.66
CA GLU A 27 -16.50 -3.10 -7.88
C GLU A 27 -15.13 -2.42 -7.79
N LEU A 28 -14.66 -1.79 -8.88
CA LEU A 28 -13.41 -1.04 -8.87
C LEU A 28 -13.49 0.18 -7.95
N LEU A 29 -14.60 0.93 -7.99
CA LEU A 29 -14.82 2.07 -7.10
C LEU A 29 -14.88 1.63 -5.63
N ALA A 30 -15.62 0.56 -5.33
CA ALA A 30 -15.67 0.01 -3.97
C ALA A 30 -14.28 -0.36 -3.46
N ARG A 31 -13.47 -1.05 -4.27
CA ARG A 31 -12.10 -1.42 -3.90
C ARG A 31 -11.18 -0.22 -3.66
N VAL A 32 -11.29 0.85 -4.46
CA VAL A 32 -10.48 2.05 -4.25
C VAL A 32 -10.85 2.72 -2.93
N LEU A 33 -12.14 2.83 -2.62
CA LEU A 33 -12.61 3.43 -1.36
C LEU A 33 -12.21 2.60 -0.14
N ASP A 34 -12.30 1.27 -0.24
CA ASP A 34 -11.86 0.36 0.81
C ASP A 34 -10.35 0.46 1.02
N TRP A 35 -9.57 0.50 -0.06
CA TRP A 35 -8.12 0.63 0.00
C TRP A 35 -7.69 1.97 0.60
N GLU A 36 -8.31 3.08 0.18
CA GLU A 36 -8.05 4.41 0.74
C GLU A 36 -8.31 4.45 2.25
N THR A 37 -9.41 3.84 2.69
CA THR A 37 -9.77 3.77 4.11
C THR A 37 -8.77 2.90 4.90
N ALA A 38 -8.43 1.72 4.37
CA ALA A 38 -7.52 0.79 5.03
C ALA A 38 -6.08 1.32 5.09
N ASP A 39 -5.57 1.90 4.00
CA ASP A 39 -4.22 2.47 3.94
C ASP A 39 -4.07 3.65 4.92
N THR A 40 -5.08 4.53 4.97
CA THR A 40 -5.10 5.64 5.94
C THR A 40 -5.11 5.12 7.38
N ALA A 41 -5.91 4.09 7.68
CA ALA A 41 -5.98 3.51 9.02
C ALA A 41 -4.65 2.86 9.45
N GLU A 42 -4.00 2.11 8.56
CA GLU A 42 -2.70 1.49 8.85
C GLU A 42 -1.58 2.54 8.98
N ALA A 43 -1.62 3.62 8.20
CA ALA A 43 -0.68 4.73 8.35
C ALA A 43 -0.82 5.42 9.72
N ILE A 44 -2.05 5.74 10.14
CA ILE A 44 -2.32 6.32 11.47
C ILE A 44 -1.83 5.40 12.59
N LYS A 45 -2.14 4.10 12.49
CA LYS A 45 -1.72 3.11 13.47
C LYS A 45 -0.21 2.99 13.56
N GLY A 46 0.50 2.98 12.42
CA GLY A 46 1.96 2.94 12.39
C GLY A 46 2.61 4.17 13.02
N ILE A 47 2.06 5.36 12.77
CA ILE A 47 2.51 6.60 13.41
C ILE A 47 2.31 6.53 14.93
N GLN A 48 1.11 6.15 15.39
CA GLN A 48 0.81 6.05 16.81
C GLN A 48 1.75 5.05 17.50
N GLN A 49 1.95 3.87 16.90
CA GLN A 49 2.87 2.88 17.44
C GLN A 49 4.31 3.39 17.50
N GLY A 50 4.77 4.10 16.47
CA GLY A 50 6.11 4.68 16.47
C GLY A 50 6.31 5.74 17.55
N LEU A 51 5.29 6.57 17.80
CA LEU A 51 5.30 7.56 18.89
C LEU A 51 5.33 6.86 20.26
N ASP A 52 4.47 5.87 20.47
CA ASP A 52 4.41 5.10 21.72
C ASP A 52 5.74 4.36 21.96
N ASP A 53 6.34 3.76 20.93
CA ASP A 53 7.64 3.10 21.00
C ASP A 53 8.75 4.09 21.36
N PHE A 54 8.74 5.29 20.79
CA PHE A 54 9.69 6.33 21.13
C PHE A 54 9.56 6.79 22.58
N GLU A 55 8.34 7.07 23.06
CA GLU A 55 8.09 7.49 24.45
C GLU A 55 8.53 6.44 25.47
N ASN A 56 8.41 5.16 25.13
CA ASN A 56 8.82 4.05 25.98
C ASN A 56 10.30 3.64 25.80
N GLY A 57 11.07 4.39 25.01
CA GLY A 57 12.48 4.07 24.74
C GLY A 57 12.71 2.83 23.89
N ARG A 58 11.67 2.32 23.19
CA ARG A 58 11.73 1.20 22.24
C ARG A 58 12.11 1.68 20.84
N PHE A 59 13.21 2.42 20.74
CA PHE A 59 13.78 2.83 19.46
C PHE A 59 15.23 2.35 19.36
N ARG A 60 15.79 2.38 18.15
CA ARG A 60 17.20 2.10 17.89
C ARG A 60 17.76 3.10 16.91
N SER A 61 19.08 3.24 16.87
CA SER A 61 19.72 4.09 15.87
C SER A 61 19.58 3.50 14.48
N PHE A 62 19.70 4.35 13.47
CA PHE A 62 19.75 3.89 12.07
C PHE A 62 20.96 2.98 11.84
N ASP A 63 22.11 3.26 12.45
CA ASP A 63 23.32 2.47 12.28
C ASP A 63 23.15 1.04 12.82
N GLU A 64 22.56 0.92 14.02
CA GLU A 64 22.23 -0.38 14.62
C GLU A 64 21.25 -1.19 13.76
N PHE A 65 20.25 -0.50 13.19
CA PHE A 65 19.32 -1.12 12.25
C PHE A 65 20.02 -1.61 10.99
N ALA A 66 20.81 -0.75 10.36
CA ALA A 66 21.46 -1.01 9.09
C ALA A 66 22.46 -2.17 9.23
N GLU A 67 23.24 -2.19 10.31
CA GLU A 67 24.14 -3.31 10.61
C GLU A 67 23.37 -4.63 10.79
N ALA A 68 22.26 -4.62 11.54
CA ALA A 68 21.43 -5.80 11.72
C ALA A 68 20.85 -6.33 10.39
N GLN A 69 20.39 -5.44 9.49
CA GLN A 69 19.90 -5.85 8.16
C GLN A 69 21.02 -6.40 7.28
N ARG A 70 22.21 -5.78 7.30
CA ARG A 70 23.37 -6.27 6.54
C ARG A 70 23.76 -7.67 6.97
N ARG A 71 23.85 -7.93 8.28
CA ARG A 71 24.13 -9.27 8.81
C ARG A 71 23.04 -10.27 8.41
N LYS A 72 21.76 -9.88 8.50
CA LYS A 72 20.63 -10.75 8.16
C LYS A 72 20.62 -11.19 6.70
N TYR A 73 20.97 -10.29 5.78
CA TYR A 73 20.91 -10.53 4.33
C TYR A 73 22.28 -10.69 3.66
N ASN A 74 23.36 -10.78 4.45
CA ASN A 74 24.73 -10.87 3.96
C ASN A 74 25.11 -9.77 2.97
N LEU A 75 24.69 -8.53 3.26
CA LEU A 75 24.96 -7.35 2.43
C LEU A 75 26.32 -6.72 2.81
N PRO A 76 27.04 -6.12 1.85
CA PRO A 76 28.30 -5.44 2.13
C PRO A 76 28.11 -4.24 3.07
N ALA A 77 29.18 -3.88 3.79
CA ALA A 77 29.22 -2.65 4.57
C ALA A 77 29.00 -1.43 3.65
N ALA A 78 28.37 -0.38 4.18
CA ALA A 78 28.39 0.91 3.47
C ALA A 78 29.82 1.46 3.53
N GLU A 79 30.27 2.05 2.42
CA GLU A 79 31.54 2.79 2.31
C GLU A 79 31.54 4.05 3.18
#